data_AF-A0A9W9YJT1-F1
#
_entry.id   AF-A0A9W9YJT1-F1
#
_cell.length_a   1.000
_cell.length_b   1.000
_cell.length_c   1.000
_cell.angle_alpha   90.00
_cell.angle_beta   90.00
_cell.angle_gamma   90.00
#
_symmetry.space_group_name_H-M   'P 1'
#
loop_
_entity.id
_entity.type
_entity.pdbx_description
1 polymer ?
#
loop_
_entity_poly.entity_id
_entity_poly.type
_entity_poly.pdbx_seq_one_letter_code
_entity_poly.pdbx_strand_id
1 'polypeptide(L)'
;MEKAGTGKEGTPFRNVALDRQIDERQPEHSSGGGLKRPSLNRRPISTQSEDDMLESLFNLRQSATYDVTTNHGAWQRLRTLCKRIIETKQFTFLIMSAILLNMICMGLEHYGQPKRLTVVLENINIIFVTMFGIEMIIKLLGYGVTAYLSQGQNVFDGIIVIVSVCEILLIKGNSSLSIFRSIRLLRIFKLVKPVRYQILVVVKTMTSVMTFFVLLLLFMFAFAILGMNLFGGKFKFENEEGKQVTSRSNFDNFLWAMMSVFQILTQENWNQVMYDGMRATNKWAALYFIALMAVGYYVLFNLLVAVLVEGFTDSGQPEASPRNKQESAGKNAPDRKRTFMKITETRSDWSLFLFSPSNRLRRLLLAVCEHKYFDYAVLFCILISCVVLVLEEPNIDHQKRQIIDIAMFILTIMFSLEMLMKIVAHGFVLGPGTYLKDSWNVLDGILVLFSWIDVIIAYSPATAPEVLGAFKVFRALRTLRPLRMIRRAPGLKLVVQTLLYSLKPTGKKLFWLPPFSL
;
A
#
# COMPACT_ATOMS: atom_id res chain seq x y z
N MET A 1 -54.11 8.42 27.18
CA MET A 1 -54.35 9.71 27.87
C MET A 1 -53.39 10.71 27.23
N GLU A 2 -53.74 11.29 26.07
CA GLU A 2 -54.53 12.54 25.89
C GLU A 2 -53.59 13.77 26.07
N LYS A 3 -53.37 14.75 25.18
CA LYS A 3 -53.90 15.30 23.89
C LYS A 3 -52.72 16.10 23.26
N ALA A 4 -52.37 16.05 21.97
CA ALA A 4 -52.97 16.73 20.81
C ALA A 4 -53.04 18.28 20.89
N GLY A 5 -52.37 18.98 19.95
CA GLY A 5 -52.71 20.37 19.59
C GLY A 5 -51.58 21.22 19.00
N THR A 6 -51.30 21.13 17.70
CA THR A 6 -50.69 22.22 16.94
C THR A 6 -51.50 22.46 15.67
N GLY A 7 -52.00 23.69 15.51
CA GLY A 7 -52.78 24.12 14.36
C GLY A 7 -52.46 25.55 13.96
N LYS A 8 -52.48 25.75 12.63
CA LYS A 8 -52.81 26.96 11.86
C LYS A 8 -51.76 28.09 11.82
N GLU A 9 -51.14 28.31 10.66
CA GLU A 9 -51.60 29.12 9.49
C GLU A 9 -51.33 30.62 9.67
N GLY A 10 -50.60 31.22 8.71
CA GLY A 10 -50.30 32.65 8.66
C GLY A 10 -49.51 33.03 7.40
N THR A 11 -50.24 33.31 6.34
CA THR A 11 -49.88 33.73 4.97
C THR A 11 -49.25 35.14 4.87
N PRO A 12 -48.78 35.57 3.67
CA PRO A 12 -47.64 36.47 3.47
C PRO A 12 -48.02 37.94 3.27
N PHE A 13 -47.04 38.84 3.37
CA PHE A 13 -47.19 40.23 2.90
C PHE A 13 -46.09 40.62 1.90
N ARG A 14 -46.56 41.28 0.84
CA ARG A 14 -45.86 41.74 -0.35
C ARG A 14 -46.01 43.27 -0.41
N ASN A 15 -44.95 43.93 -0.88
CA ASN A 15 -44.88 45.29 -1.44
C ASN A 15 -45.10 46.50 -0.51
N VAL A 16 -44.30 47.55 -0.70
CA VAL A 16 -44.70 48.81 -1.36
C VAL A 16 -43.45 49.67 -1.61
N ALA A 17 -43.43 50.31 -2.78
CA ALA A 17 -42.43 51.22 -3.32
C ALA A 17 -42.81 52.70 -3.03
N LEU A 18 -42.07 53.64 -3.68
CA LEU A 18 -42.38 55.06 -3.95
C LEU A 18 -41.95 56.05 -2.84
N ASP A 19 -41.41 57.26 -3.09
CA ASP A 19 -41.11 58.06 -4.29
C ASP A 19 -40.33 59.34 -3.88
N ARG A 20 -39.73 60.07 -4.86
CA ARG A 20 -39.43 61.54 -4.92
C ARG A 20 -38.34 62.15 -3.99
N GLN A 21 -37.54 63.18 -4.34
CA GLN A 21 -37.61 64.35 -5.27
C GLN A 21 -36.15 64.93 -5.43
N ILE A 22 -35.62 65.19 -6.64
CA ILE A 22 -35.43 66.47 -7.38
C ILE A 22 -34.74 67.63 -6.63
N ASP A 23 -33.53 68.04 -7.07
CA ASP A 23 -33.07 69.42 -7.39
C ASP A 23 -31.58 69.39 -7.82
N GLU A 24 -31.19 69.70 -9.06
CA GLU A 24 -30.94 71.01 -9.72
C GLU A 24 -29.43 71.37 -9.82
N ARG A 25 -29.04 71.75 -11.05
CA ARG A 25 -27.87 72.56 -11.50
C ARG A 25 -26.49 71.93 -11.68
N GLN A 26 -26.08 71.86 -12.95
CA GLN A 26 -24.69 72.10 -13.39
C GLN A 26 -24.39 73.61 -13.44
N PRO A 27 -23.10 74.00 -13.48
CA PRO A 27 -22.53 74.35 -14.79
C PRO A 27 -21.10 73.83 -15.06
N GLU A 28 -20.79 73.91 -16.33
CA GLU A 28 -19.59 73.59 -17.13
C GLU A 28 -18.24 74.10 -16.58
N HIS A 29 -17.15 73.33 -16.71
CA HIS A 29 -16.14 73.46 -17.80
C HIS A 29 -14.83 72.69 -17.50
N SER A 30 -14.25 72.14 -18.58
CA SER A 30 -12.82 71.83 -18.81
C SER A 30 -12.22 70.50 -18.30
N SER A 31 -12.18 69.55 -19.25
CA SER A 31 -10.99 68.83 -19.74
C SER A 31 -10.04 68.10 -18.79
N GLY A 32 -10.07 66.76 -18.89
CA GLY A 32 -8.86 66.00 -19.25
C GLY A 32 -8.09 65.26 -18.16
N GLY A 33 -8.40 63.97 -18.00
CA GLY A 33 -7.40 62.90 -17.76
C GLY A 33 -6.68 62.86 -16.41
N GLY A 34 -7.24 62.14 -15.44
CA GLY A 34 -6.54 61.76 -14.20
C GLY A 34 -6.93 60.36 -13.71
N LEU A 35 -5.93 59.47 -13.62
CA LEU A 35 -6.06 58.09 -13.16
C LEU A 35 -6.76 58.00 -11.78
N LYS A 36 -7.84 57.20 -11.69
CA LYS A 36 -8.40 56.75 -10.41
C LYS A 36 -7.47 55.70 -9.78
N ARG A 37 -6.96 56.02 -8.59
CA ARG A 37 -6.28 55.08 -7.67
C ARG A 37 -7.27 53.99 -7.19
N PRO A 38 -6.86 52.72 -7.04
CA PRO A 38 -7.66 51.73 -6.33
C PRO A 38 -7.55 51.90 -4.81
N SER A 39 -8.68 51.69 -4.14
CA SER A 39 -8.88 51.69 -2.69
C SER A 39 -8.01 50.65 -1.98
N LEU A 40 -7.20 51.09 -1.01
CA LEU A 40 -6.44 50.23 -0.09
C LEU A 40 -7.41 49.50 0.87
N ASN A 41 -7.52 48.18 0.74
CA ASN A 41 -8.14 47.32 1.73
C ASN A 41 -7.10 47.00 2.81
N ARG A 42 -7.20 47.61 4.01
CA ARG A 42 -6.28 47.37 5.13
C ARG A 42 -6.55 45.99 5.73
N ARG A 43 -5.59 45.07 5.58
CA ARG A 43 -5.46 43.83 6.38
C ARG A 43 -4.54 44.08 7.59
N PRO A 44 -4.59 43.24 8.65
CA PRO A 44 -3.84 43.46 9.88
C PRO A 44 -2.34 43.49 9.63
N ILE A 45 -1.69 44.53 10.13
CA ILE A 45 -0.27 44.83 9.99
C ILE A 45 0.47 44.14 11.14
N SER A 46 1.01 42.93 10.93
CA SER A 46 2.14 42.43 11.75
C SER A 46 2.83 41.15 11.25
N THR A 47 2.33 40.43 10.24
CA THR A 47 3.02 39.20 9.74
C THR A 47 3.25 39.19 8.23
N GLN A 48 2.38 39.84 7.47
CA GLN A 48 2.47 39.87 6.01
C GLN A 48 3.70 40.64 5.51
N SER A 49 4.11 41.71 6.22
CA SER A 49 5.28 42.51 5.83
C SER A 49 6.60 41.78 6.03
N GLU A 50 6.72 40.87 7.01
CA GLU A 50 7.95 40.11 7.23
C GLU A 50 8.00 38.91 6.30
N ASP A 51 6.88 38.20 6.10
CA ASP A 51 6.82 37.07 5.17
C ASP A 51 6.96 37.52 3.71
N ASP A 52 6.31 38.61 3.29
CA ASP A 52 6.45 39.17 1.94
C ASP A 52 7.86 39.77 1.73
N MET A 53 8.46 40.35 2.78
CA MET A 53 9.83 40.84 2.73
C MET A 53 10.83 39.69 2.71
N LEU A 54 10.63 38.63 3.50
CA LEU A 54 11.44 37.42 3.48
C LEU A 54 11.29 36.67 2.17
N GLU A 55 10.10 36.61 1.59
CA GLU A 55 9.86 35.99 0.29
C GLU A 55 10.43 36.87 -0.84
N SER A 56 10.40 38.20 -0.71
CA SER A 56 11.10 39.11 -1.62
C SER A 56 12.62 39.04 -1.47
N LEU A 57 13.15 38.84 -0.25
CA LEU A 57 14.58 38.63 0.03
C LEU A 57 15.02 37.23 -0.38
N PHE A 58 14.14 36.23 -0.29
CA PHE A 58 14.38 34.87 -0.78
C PHE A 58 14.37 34.86 -2.30
N ASN A 59 13.43 35.57 -2.93
CA ASN A 59 13.37 35.77 -4.37
C ASN A 59 14.51 36.66 -4.87
N LEU A 60 14.96 37.66 -4.09
CA LEU A 60 16.16 38.47 -4.37
C LEU A 60 17.45 37.67 -4.17
N ARG A 61 17.50 36.73 -3.22
CA ARG A 61 18.63 35.78 -3.05
C ARG A 61 18.62 34.71 -4.15
N GLN A 62 17.43 34.32 -4.60
CA GLN A 62 17.22 33.37 -5.68
C GLN A 62 17.33 34.04 -7.06
N SER A 63 17.20 35.37 -7.18
CA SER A 63 17.48 36.15 -8.39
C SER A 63 18.91 36.68 -8.41
N ALA A 64 19.51 37.01 -7.27
CA ALA A 64 20.93 37.37 -7.15
C ALA A 64 21.88 36.18 -7.37
N THR A 65 21.35 34.95 -7.42
CA THR A 65 22.10 33.77 -7.93
C THR A 65 21.96 33.59 -9.45
N TYR A 66 21.23 34.47 -10.12
CA TYR A 66 20.96 34.47 -11.55
C TYR A 66 21.15 35.86 -12.13
N ASP A 67 22.28 36.51 -11.88
CA ASP A 67 22.76 37.54 -12.80
C ASP A 67 24.29 37.52 -12.93
N VAL A 68 24.69 37.16 -14.16
CA VAL A 68 25.82 37.71 -14.91
C VAL A 68 27.15 37.86 -14.16
N THR A 69 27.93 36.78 -14.22
CA THR A 69 29.31 36.95 -14.72
C THR A 69 29.36 36.31 -16.09
N THR A 70 29.21 37.15 -17.12
CA THR A 70 29.62 36.88 -18.50
C THR A 70 31.09 36.51 -18.49
N ASN A 71 31.38 35.21 -18.42
CA ASN A 71 32.65 34.69 -18.84
C ASN A 71 32.37 33.33 -19.48
N HIS A 72 32.59 33.23 -20.79
CA HIS A 72 32.50 31.97 -21.55
C HIS A 72 33.65 31.01 -21.16
N GLY A 73 33.84 30.79 -19.86
CA GLY A 73 34.83 29.87 -19.33
C GLY A 73 34.35 28.42 -19.42
N ALA A 74 35.30 27.51 -19.56
CA ALA A 74 35.05 26.06 -19.52
C ALA A 74 34.25 25.62 -18.28
N TRP A 75 34.38 26.35 -17.16
CA TRP A 75 33.66 26.08 -15.91
C TRP A 75 32.14 26.26 -15.99
N GLN A 76 31.65 27.31 -16.65
CA GLN A 76 30.20 27.52 -16.81
C GLN A 76 29.61 26.48 -17.77
N ARG A 77 30.35 26.12 -18.82
CA ARG A 77 29.98 25.02 -19.72
C ARG A 77 29.90 23.69 -18.97
N LEU A 78 30.91 23.37 -18.16
CA LEU A 78 30.92 22.17 -17.31
C LEU A 78 29.71 22.15 -16.35
N ARG A 79 29.43 23.26 -15.65
CA ARG A 79 28.27 23.37 -14.75
C ARG A 79 26.93 23.14 -15.47
N THR A 80 26.75 23.74 -16.64
CA THR A 80 25.52 23.55 -17.44
C THR A 80 25.37 22.12 -17.97
N LEU A 81 26.48 21.47 -18.36
CA LEU A 81 26.50 20.06 -18.75
C LEU A 81 26.14 19.14 -17.57
N CYS A 82 26.75 19.35 -16.40
CA CYS A 82 26.43 18.60 -15.18
C CYS A 82 24.96 18.76 -14.80
N LYS A 83 24.42 19.99 -14.85
CA LYS A 83 23.00 20.24 -14.58
C LYS A 83 22.09 19.50 -15.55
N ARG A 84 22.40 19.53 -16.85
CA ARG A 84 21.66 18.79 -17.88
C ARG A 84 21.69 17.28 -17.64
N ILE A 85 22.83 16.72 -17.22
CA ILE A 85 22.95 15.30 -16.89
C ILE A 85 22.04 14.93 -15.71
N ILE A 86 22.06 15.71 -14.63
CA ILE A 86 21.28 15.42 -13.42
C ILE A 86 19.76 15.45 -13.69
N GLU A 87 19.31 16.36 -14.55
CA GLU A 87 17.89 16.52 -14.89
C GLU A 87 17.35 15.41 -15.81
N THR A 88 18.22 14.56 -16.37
CA THR A 88 17.78 13.47 -17.24
C THR A 88 17.13 12.32 -16.46
N LYS A 89 16.01 11.80 -17.00
CA LYS A 89 15.33 10.61 -16.45
C LYS A 89 16.24 9.38 -16.44
N GLN A 90 17.13 9.26 -17.44
CA GLN A 90 18.07 8.15 -17.56
C GLN A 90 19.10 8.14 -16.43
N PHE A 91 19.65 9.30 -16.07
CA PHE A 91 20.57 9.41 -14.93
C PHE A 91 19.88 9.00 -13.63
N THR A 92 18.66 9.49 -13.41
CA THR A 92 17.87 9.11 -12.23
C THR A 92 17.59 7.59 -12.20
N PHE A 93 17.18 7.00 -13.33
CA PHE A 93 16.93 5.56 -13.45
C PHE A 93 18.19 4.72 -13.22
N LEU A 94 19.33 5.16 -13.74
CA LEU A 94 20.63 4.50 -13.56
C LEU A 94 21.02 4.44 -12.08
N ILE A 95 20.96 5.58 -11.38
CA ILE A 95 21.29 5.65 -9.95
C ILE A 95 20.32 4.79 -9.12
N MET A 96 19.03 4.83 -9.43
CA MET A 96 18.03 4.00 -8.75
C MET A 96 18.27 2.50 -8.97
N SER A 97 18.61 2.10 -10.20
CA SER A 97 18.95 0.72 -10.52
C SER A 97 20.23 0.26 -9.81
N ALA A 98 21.22 1.14 -9.70
CA ALA A 98 22.46 0.86 -8.97
C ALA A 98 22.23 0.67 -7.47
N ILE A 99 21.34 1.46 -6.85
CA ILE A 99 20.95 1.29 -5.44
C ILE A 99 20.27 -0.07 -5.23
N LEU A 100 19.34 -0.44 -6.12
CA LEU A 100 18.64 -1.71 -6.04
C LEU A 100 19.60 -2.90 -6.21
N LEU A 101 20.49 -2.83 -7.20
CA LEU A 101 21.48 -3.88 -7.44
C LEU A 101 22.47 -3.98 -6.27
N ASN A 102 22.89 -2.84 -5.70
CA ASN A 102 23.73 -2.84 -4.51
C ASN A 102 23.05 -3.48 -3.29
N MET A 103 21.75 -3.26 -3.12
CA MET A 103 20.96 -3.91 -2.07
C MET A 103 20.88 -5.43 -2.28
N ILE A 104 20.64 -5.88 -3.52
CA ILE A 104 20.64 -7.32 -3.85
C ILE A 104 22.00 -7.92 -3.51
N CYS A 105 23.11 -7.26 -3.86
CA CYS A 105 24.45 -7.72 -3.52
C CYS A 105 24.67 -7.85 -2.01
N MET A 106 24.17 -6.91 -1.19
CA MET A 106 24.23 -7.05 0.27
C MET A 106 23.41 -8.22 0.79
N GLY A 107 22.25 -8.50 0.17
CA GLY A 107 21.42 -9.66 0.52
C GLY A 107 22.04 -11.02 0.14
N LEU A 108 23.05 -11.04 -0.73
CA LEU A 108 23.77 -12.27 -1.09
C LEU A 108 24.86 -12.66 -0.08
N GLU A 109 25.25 -11.76 0.82
CA GLU A 109 26.24 -12.06 1.85
C GLU A 109 25.66 -13.06 2.86
N HIS A 110 26.32 -14.21 3.05
CA HIS A 110 25.86 -15.23 3.99
C HIS A 110 26.99 -15.86 4.80
N TYR A 111 26.63 -16.44 5.95
CA TYR A 111 27.58 -17.14 6.81
C TYR A 111 28.18 -18.35 6.09
N GLY A 112 29.51 -18.53 6.20
CA GLY A 112 30.23 -19.65 5.58
C GLY A 112 30.37 -19.58 4.06
N GLN A 113 30.18 -18.41 3.44
CA GLN A 113 30.26 -18.28 1.98
C GLN A 113 31.66 -18.54 1.40
N PRO A 114 31.76 -19.04 0.15
CA PRO A 114 33.06 -19.30 -0.47
C PRO A 114 33.87 -18.01 -0.65
N LYS A 115 35.18 -18.08 -0.43
CA LYS A 115 36.11 -16.92 -0.52
C LYS A 115 35.99 -16.16 -1.84
N ARG A 116 35.71 -16.86 -2.95
CA ARG A 116 35.49 -16.25 -4.26
C ARG A 116 34.29 -15.30 -4.28
N LEU A 117 33.19 -15.68 -3.63
CA LEU A 117 31.99 -14.83 -3.55
C LEU A 117 32.28 -13.56 -2.75
N THR A 118 32.98 -13.68 -1.61
CA THR A 118 33.40 -12.52 -0.80
C THR A 118 34.21 -11.52 -1.62
N VAL A 119 35.22 -11.98 -2.36
CA VAL A 119 36.07 -11.10 -3.19
C VAL A 119 35.26 -10.41 -4.29
N VAL A 120 34.35 -11.15 -4.94
CA VAL A 120 33.48 -10.59 -5.99
C VAL A 120 32.54 -9.52 -5.41
N LEU A 121 31.90 -9.78 -4.27
CA LEU A 121 30.99 -8.83 -3.62
C LEU A 121 31.72 -7.58 -3.13
N GLU A 122 32.95 -7.71 -2.60
CA GLU A 122 33.79 -6.58 -2.22
C GLU A 122 34.15 -5.69 -3.43
N ASN A 123 34.55 -6.30 -4.55
CA ASN A 123 34.85 -5.57 -5.78
C ASN A 123 33.61 -4.83 -6.30
N ILE A 124 32.46 -5.49 -6.31
CA ILE A 124 31.19 -4.88 -6.71
C ILE A 124 30.83 -3.69 -5.80
N ASN A 125 31.04 -3.80 -4.48
CA ASN A 125 30.78 -2.70 -3.57
C ASN A 125 31.67 -1.48 -3.84
N ILE A 126 32.95 -1.68 -4.18
CA ILE A 126 33.86 -0.58 -4.56
C ILE A 126 33.34 0.14 -5.81
N ILE A 127 32.85 -0.60 -6.80
CA ILE A 127 32.24 -0.03 -8.02
C ILE A 127 31.03 0.85 -7.66
N PHE A 128 30.14 0.38 -6.79
CA PHE A 128 28.97 1.16 -6.36
C PHE A 128 29.34 2.42 -5.56
N VAL A 129 30.31 2.33 -4.64
CA VAL A 129 30.80 3.50 -3.90
C VAL A 129 31.37 4.54 -4.85
N THR A 130 32.16 4.10 -5.83
CA THR A 130 32.73 4.98 -6.85
C THR A 130 31.63 5.65 -7.68
N MET A 131 30.63 4.88 -8.12
CA MET A 131 29.49 5.40 -8.87
C MET A 131 28.72 6.48 -8.08
N PHE A 132 28.44 6.25 -6.79
CA PHE A 132 27.78 7.23 -5.93
C PHE A 132 28.68 8.44 -5.61
N GLY A 133 29.99 8.24 -5.53
CA GLY A 133 30.97 9.32 -5.44
C GLY A 133 30.91 10.24 -6.66
N ILE A 134 30.87 9.66 -7.85
CA ILE A 134 30.71 10.40 -9.11
C ILE A 134 29.36 11.13 -9.14
N GLU A 135 28.26 10.49 -8.73
CA GLU A 135 26.95 11.13 -8.60
C GLU A 135 27.02 12.39 -7.70
N MET A 136 27.66 12.27 -6.53
CA MET A 136 27.85 13.37 -5.57
C MET A 136 28.65 14.52 -6.21
N ILE A 137 29.76 14.20 -6.88
CA ILE A 137 30.61 15.21 -7.54
C ILE A 137 29.83 15.94 -8.64
N ILE A 138 29.10 15.21 -9.50
CA ILE A 138 28.29 15.82 -10.56
C ILE A 138 27.24 16.77 -9.97
N LYS A 139 26.57 16.38 -8.88
CA LYS A 139 25.59 17.22 -8.17
C LYS A 139 26.22 18.46 -7.54
N LEU A 140 27.39 18.32 -6.91
CA LEU A 140 28.13 19.45 -6.33
C LEU A 140 28.57 20.45 -7.40
N LEU A 141 29.04 19.96 -8.57
CA LEU A 141 29.44 20.80 -9.70
C LEU A 141 28.25 21.47 -10.40
N GLY A 142 27.10 20.77 -10.52
CA GLY A 142 25.90 21.29 -11.18
C GLY A 142 25.16 22.34 -10.34
N TYR A 143 24.80 21.99 -9.10
CA TYR A 143 24.02 22.86 -8.22
C TYR A 143 24.90 23.87 -7.47
N GLY A 144 26.13 23.50 -7.14
CA GLY A 144 27.00 24.25 -6.22
C GLY A 144 26.85 23.76 -4.78
N VAL A 145 27.87 24.00 -3.95
CA VAL A 145 27.94 23.50 -2.56
C VAL A 145 26.78 24.00 -1.70
N THR A 146 26.44 25.29 -1.82
CA THR A 146 25.36 25.92 -1.02
C THR A 146 23.99 25.35 -1.37
N ALA A 147 23.68 25.20 -2.65
CA ALA A 147 22.42 24.62 -3.12
C ALA A 147 22.32 23.11 -2.80
N TYR A 148 23.45 22.40 -2.83
CA TYR A 148 23.52 20.99 -2.42
C TYR A 148 23.20 20.82 -0.93
N LEU A 149 23.83 21.63 -0.06
CA LEU A 149 23.65 21.55 1.39
C LEU A 149 22.27 22.04 1.86
N SER A 150 21.62 22.93 1.10
CA SER A 150 20.25 23.37 1.39
C SER A 150 19.22 22.24 1.20
N GLN A 151 19.54 21.20 0.43
CA GLN A 151 18.63 20.08 0.18
C GLN A 151 18.97 18.90 1.10
N GLY A 152 18.18 18.70 2.16
CA GLY A 152 18.43 17.63 3.16
C GLY A 152 18.59 16.22 2.58
N GLN A 153 17.97 15.91 1.44
CA GLN A 153 18.13 14.62 0.74
C GLN A 153 19.52 14.48 0.09
N ASN A 154 20.06 15.54 -0.49
CA ASN A 154 21.41 15.52 -1.06
C ASN A 154 22.45 15.49 0.06
N VAL A 155 22.21 16.21 1.16
CA VAL A 155 23.07 16.12 2.37
C VAL A 155 23.15 14.67 2.86
N PHE A 156 22.02 13.99 3.00
CA PHE A 156 21.97 12.59 3.40
C PHE A 156 22.69 11.66 2.42
N ASP A 157 22.44 11.81 1.10
CA ASP A 157 23.15 11.07 0.05
C ASP A 157 24.67 11.29 0.13
N GLY A 158 25.10 12.52 0.43
CA GLY A 158 26.50 12.90 0.60
C GLY A 158 27.14 12.28 1.84
N ILE A 159 26.44 12.28 2.98
CA ILE A 159 26.91 11.63 4.22
C ILE A 159 27.18 10.14 3.96
N ILE A 160 26.26 9.45 3.28
CA ILE A 160 26.43 8.02 2.98
C ILE A 160 27.68 7.77 2.12
N VAL A 161 27.89 8.60 1.10
CA VAL A 161 29.07 8.50 0.22
C VAL A 161 30.35 8.77 1.00
N ILE A 162 30.39 9.83 1.81
CA ILE A 162 31.55 10.21 2.62
C ILE A 162 31.92 9.07 3.59
N VAL A 163 30.94 8.53 4.33
CA VAL A 163 31.21 7.42 5.26
C VAL A 163 31.70 6.18 4.51
N SER A 164 31.16 5.89 3.33
CA SER A 164 31.61 4.75 2.51
C SER A 164 33.04 4.93 1.98
N VAL A 165 33.45 6.17 1.64
CA VAL A 165 34.82 6.47 1.22
C VAL A 165 35.78 6.41 2.41
N CYS A 166 35.39 7.01 3.55
CA CYS A 166 36.16 6.93 4.79
C CYS A 166 36.38 5.47 5.21
N GLU A 167 35.36 4.60 5.08
CA GLU A 167 35.48 3.17 5.35
C GLU A 167 36.59 2.53 4.49
N ILE A 168 36.57 2.73 3.17
CA ILE A 168 37.60 2.15 2.27
C ILE A 168 39.00 2.64 2.62
N LEU A 169 39.14 3.91 3.00
CA LEU A 169 40.42 4.50 3.37
C LEU A 169 40.93 4.01 4.74
N LEU A 170 40.04 3.84 5.73
CA LEU A 170 40.36 3.42 7.09
C LEU A 170 40.63 1.91 7.22
N ILE A 171 40.04 1.08 6.35
CA ILE A 171 40.21 -0.38 6.37
C ILE A 171 41.63 -0.84 5.99
N LYS A 172 42.48 0.03 5.43
CA LYS A 172 43.88 -0.29 5.14
C LYS A 172 44.78 -0.58 6.36
N GLY A 173 44.25 -0.60 7.59
CA GLY A 173 45.05 -0.92 8.79
C GLY A 173 44.35 -1.54 10.00
N ASN A 174 43.01 -1.51 10.12
CA ASN A 174 42.32 -1.99 11.33
C ASN A 174 41.08 -2.85 11.02
N SER A 175 41.07 -4.08 11.52
CA SER A 175 40.03 -5.12 11.34
C SER A 175 38.79 -4.95 12.25
N SER A 176 38.71 -3.90 13.07
CA SER A 176 37.63 -3.68 14.05
C SER A 176 36.36 -3.01 13.49
N LEU A 177 36.34 -2.64 12.21
CA LEU A 177 35.28 -1.77 11.65
C LEU A 177 34.08 -2.51 11.04
N SER A 178 33.65 -3.64 11.61
CA SER A 178 32.46 -4.39 11.13
C SER A 178 31.19 -3.52 11.05
N ILE A 179 31.05 -2.56 11.98
CA ILE A 179 29.91 -1.62 12.03
C ILE A 179 29.82 -0.74 10.78
N PHE A 180 30.96 -0.36 10.19
CA PHE A 180 30.98 0.49 8.99
C PHE A 180 30.49 -0.25 7.74
N ARG A 181 30.62 -1.58 7.70
CA ARG A 181 30.01 -2.40 6.64
C ARG A 181 28.49 -2.34 6.70
N SER A 182 27.91 -2.32 7.90
CA SER A 182 26.46 -2.19 8.11
C SER A 182 25.92 -0.81 7.70
N ILE A 183 26.74 0.24 7.72
CA ILE A 183 26.34 1.60 7.29
C ILE A 183 25.97 1.61 5.79
N ARG A 184 26.52 0.70 5.00
CA ARG A 184 26.16 0.58 3.58
C ARG A 184 24.67 0.26 3.38
N LEU A 185 24.02 -0.40 4.36
CA LEU A 185 22.57 -0.64 4.36
C LEU A 185 21.77 0.67 4.36
N LEU A 186 22.32 1.78 4.91
CA LEU A 186 21.64 3.07 4.90
C LEU A 186 21.37 3.60 3.48
N ARG A 187 22.03 3.05 2.44
CA ARG A 187 21.73 3.35 1.04
C ARG A 187 20.30 3.01 0.66
N ILE A 188 19.64 2.06 1.36
CA ILE A 188 18.20 1.78 1.18
C ILE A 188 17.34 3.02 1.40
N PHE A 189 17.77 3.93 2.29
CA PHE A 189 17.05 5.17 2.55
C PHE A 189 17.06 6.12 1.35
N LYS A 190 17.92 5.93 0.33
CA LYS A 190 17.78 6.65 -0.95
C LYS A 190 16.43 6.36 -1.64
N LEU A 191 15.83 5.19 -1.37
CA LEU A 191 14.50 4.81 -1.86
C LEU A 191 13.36 5.51 -1.11
N VAL A 192 13.65 6.33 -0.09
CA VAL A 192 12.64 7.09 0.66
C VAL A 192 12.05 8.24 -0.16
N LYS A 193 12.77 8.73 -1.18
CA LYS A 193 12.35 9.89 -2.00
C LYS A 193 10.88 9.82 -2.47
N PRO A 194 10.40 8.72 -3.08
CA PRO A 194 8.99 8.61 -3.47
C PRO A 194 8.00 8.43 -2.32
N VAL A 195 8.41 7.83 -1.20
CA VAL A 195 7.53 7.58 -0.04
C VAL A 195 7.58 8.70 1.00
N ARG A 196 8.31 9.79 0.73
CA ARG A 196 8.49 10.91 1.67
C ARG A 196 7.17 11.48 2.19
N TYR A 197 6.18 11.66 1.32
CA TYR A 197 4.86 12.14 1.74
C TYR A 197 4.20 11.17 2.73
N GLN A 198 4.33 9.87 2.48
CA GLN A 198 3.78 8.84 3.37
C GLN A 198 4.48 8.86 4.73
N ILE A 199 5.81 8.95 4.76
CA ILE A 199 6.58 9.07 6.01
C ILE A 199 6.19 10.35 6.75
N LEU A 200 6.03 11.47 6.06
CA LEU A 200 5.61 12.74 6.67
C LEU A 200 4.23 12.62 7.29
N VAL A 201 3.28 11.97 6.60
CA VAL A 201 1.94 11.69 7.16
C VAL A 201 2.05 10.81 8.41
N VAL A 202 2.85 9.75 8.38
CA VAL A 202 3.08 8.89 9.56
C VAL A 202 3.68 9.68 10.72
N VAL A 203 4.69 10.52 10.48
CA VAL A 203 5.31 11.37 11.51
C VAL A 203 4.33 12.41 12.06
N LYS A 204 3.48 12.99 11.20
CA LYS A 204 2.42 13.90 11.63
C LYS A 204 1.44 13.18 12.57
N THR A 205 1.00 11.97 12.22
CA THR A 205 0.12 11.16 13.08
C THR A 205 0.81 10.64 14.35
N MET A 206 2.13 10.43 14.32
CA MET A 206 2.89 10.02 15.49
C MET A 206 2.83 11.04 16.61
N THR A 207 2.72 12.34 16.28
CA THR A 207 2.63 13.42 17.29
C THR A 207 1.43 13.22 18.22
N SER A 208 0.27 12.83 17.68
CA SER A 208 -0.92 12.47 18.48
C SER A 208 -0.71 11.21 19.31
N VAL A 209 -0.04 10.21 18.74
CA VAL A 209 0.23 8.92 19.42
C VAL A 209 1.23 9.09 20.58
N MET A 210 2.17 10.04 20.51
CA MET A 210 3.21 10.23 21.54
C MET A 210 2.64 10.49 22.93
N THR A 211 1.57 11.28 23.05
CA THR A 211 0.93 11.57 24.35
C THR A 211 0.42 10.29 25.01
N PHE A 212 -0.20 9.40 24.24
CA PHE A 212 -0.70 8.13 24.73
C PHE A 212 0.44 7.13 25.00
N PHE A 213 1.49 7.16 24.20
CA PHE A 213 2.69 6.34 24.42
C PHE A 213 3.38 6.69 25.75
N VAL A 214 3.43 7.97 26.13
CA VAL A 214 3.94 8.41 27.44
C VAL A 214 3.08 7.87 28.58
N LEU A 215 1.74 7.89 28.44
CA LEU A 215 0.84 7.30 29.44
C LEU A 215 1.08 5.78 29.59
N LEU A 216 1.24 5.07 28.47
CA LEU A 216 1.56 3.63 28.48
C LEU A 216 2.91 3.36 29.16
N LEU A 217 3.95 4.15 28.85
CA LEU A 217 5.25 4.04 29.52
C LEU A 217 5.15 4.28 31.02
N LEU A 218 4.36 5.25 31.47
CA LEU A 218 4.15 5.53 32.90
C LEU A 218 3.43 4.37 33.59
N PHE A 219 2.43 3.78 32.95
CA PHE A 219 1.77 2.57 33.43
C PHE A 219 2.76 1.40 33.54
N MET A 220 3.54 1.14 32.48
CA MET A 220 4.55 0.08 32.50
C MET A 220 5.62 0.33 33.55
N PHE A 221 6.04 1.58 33.74
CA PHE A 221 6.99 1.97 34.77
C PHE A 221 6.52 1.60 36.18
N ALA A 222 5.25 1.91 36.52
CA ALA A 222 4.69 1.58 37.82
C ALA A 222 4.69 0.06 38.06
N PHE A 223 4.25 -0.73 37.09
CA PHE A 223 4.26 -2.19 37.19
C PHE A 223 5.68 -2.77 37.16
N ALA A 224 6.61 -2.20 36.40
CA ALA A 224 8.00 -2.65 36.38
C ALA A 224 8.66 -2.50 37.76
N ILE A 225 8.46 -1.36 38.44
CA ILE A 225 8.96 -1.15 39.81
C ILE A 225 8.30 -2.11 40.80
N LEU A 226 6.99 -2.28 40.72
CA LEU A 226 6.28 -3.25 41.55
C LEU A 226 6.82 -4.67 41.32
N GLY A 227 7.01 -5.07 40.06
CA GLY A 227 7.58 -6.35 39.68
C GLY A 227 9.01 -6.56 40.18
N MET A 228 9.87 -5.53 40.12
CA MET A 228 11.22 -5.59 40.72
C MET A 228 11.15 -5.85 42.22
N ASN A 229 10.26 -5.16 42.94
CA ASN A 229 10.11 -5.34 44.37
C ASN A 229 9.55 -6.74 44.75
N LEU A 230 8.67 -7.30 43.92
CA LEU A 230 8.06 -8.60 44.17
C LEU A 230 8.96 -9.78 43.76
N PHE A 231 9.64 -9.66 42.62
CA PHE A 231 10.28 -10.77 41.90
C PHE A 231 11.78 -10.61 41.65
N GLY A 232 12.37 -9.46 41.99
CA GLY A 232 13.78 -9.17 41.73
C GLY A 232 14.72 -10.20 42.35
N GLY A 233 15.61 -10.75 41.52
CA GLY A 233 16.60 -11.77 41.88
C GLY A 233 16.06 -13.19 42.05
N LYS A 234 14.74 -13.39 41.93
CA LYS A 234 14.07 -14.68 42.23
C LYS A 234 13.87 -15.57 41.00
N PHE A 235 14.02 -15.03 39.79
CA PHE A 235 13.77 -15.76 38.53
C PHE A 235 14.99 -16.58 38.10
N LYS A 236 15.49 -17.42 39.01
CA LYS A 236 16.62 -18.32 38.79
C LYS A 236 16.11 -19.74 38.85
N PHE A 237 16.15 -20.43 37.73
CA PHE A 237 15.65 -21.81 37.62
C PHE A 237 16.77 -22.72 37.13
N GLU A 238 16.70 -23.97 37.55
CA GLU A 238 17.68 -24.99 37.17
C GLU A 238 17.41 -25.47 35.74
N ASN A 239 18.44 -25.43 34.90
CA ASN A 239 18.40 -25.98 33.54
C ASN A 239 18.65 -27.50 33.56
N GLU A 240 18.49 -28.17 32.40
CA GLU A 240 18.73 -29.62 32.22
C GLU A 240 20.12 -30.10 32.66
N GLU A 241 21.10 -29.19 32.73
CA GLU A 241 22.47 -29.44 33.19
C GLU A 241 22.68 -29.20 34.71
N GLY A 242 21.63 -28.96 35.48
CA GLY A 242 21.69 -28.70 36.92
C GLY A 242 22.20 -27.30 37.31
N LYS A 243 22.42 -26.42 36.32
CA LYS A 243 22.91 -25.05 36.55
C LYS A 243 21.75 -24.09 36.71
N GLN A 244 21.80 -23.23 37.73
CA GLN A 244 20.83 -22.13 37.85
C GLN A 244 21.08 -21.08 36.77
N VAL A 245 20.08 -20.88 35.92
CA VAL A 245 20.06 -19.87 34.88
C VAL A 245 18.91 -18.91 35.14
N THR A 246 19.20 -17.61 35.06
CA THR A 246 18.18 -16.57 35.12
C THR A 246 17.25 -16.66 33.92
N SER A 247 15.94 -16.66 34.16
CA SER A 247 14.94 -16.59 33.08
C SER A 247 15.17 -15.32 32.26
N ARG A 248 15.01 -15.41 30.93
CA ARG A 248 15.24 -14.28 30.01
C ARG A 248 14.31 -13.10 30.32
N SER A 249 13.09 -13.40 30.74
CA SER A 249 12.06 -12.44 31.13
C SER A 249 12.00 -12.36 32.64
N ASN A 250 12.86 -11.53 33.23
CA ASN A 250 13.01 -11.37 34.67
C ASN A 250 12.72 -9.93 35.13
N PHE A 251 12.79 -9.73 36.44
CA PHE A 251 12.56 -8.46 37.12
C PHE A 251 13.78 -8.01 37.94
N ASP A 252 15.00 -8.40 37.53
CA ASP A 252 16.21 -8.12 38.32
C ASP A 252 16.64 -6.66 38.20
N ASN A 253 16.56 -6.10 36.99
CA ASN A 253 16.91 -4.71 36.69
C ASN A 253 15.74 -4.00 36.01
N PHE A 254 15.69 -2.67 36.14
CA PHE A 254 14.61 -1.85 35.60
C PHE A 254 14.33 -2.08 34.10
N LEU A 255 15.37 -2.15 33.26
CA LEU A 255 15.18 -2.39 31.83
C LEU A 255 14.63 -3.78 31.52
N TRP A 256 15.07 -4.81 32.25
CA TRP A 256 14.54 -6.17 32.09
C TRP A 256 13.11 -6.29 32.62
N ALA A 257 12.80 -5.65 33.75
CA ALA A 257 11.44 -5.55 34.27
C ALA A 257 10.50 -4.84 33.28
N MET A 258 10.96 -3.74 32.67
CA MET A 258 10.22 -3.03 31.62
C MET A 258 9.96 -3.92 30.39
N MET A 259 10.99 -4.66 29.94
CA MET A 259 10.84 -5.62 28.83
C MET A 259 9.88 -6.76 29.18
N SER A 260 9.94 -7.28 30.40
CA SER A 260 9.03 -8.33 30.88
C SER A 260 7.58 -7.83 30.96
N VAL A 261 7.35 -6.62 31.47
CA VAL A 261 6.03 -5.97 31.48
C VAL A 261 5.53 -5.75 30.05
N PHE A 262 6.39 -5.26 29.15
CA PHE A 262 6.05 -5.09 27.74
C PHE A 262 5.66 -6.42 27.08
N GLN A 263 6.44 -7.49 27.29
CA GLN A 263 6.12 -8.83 26.79
C GLN A 263 4.76 -9.35 27.31
N ILE A 264 4.44 -9.09 28.59
CA ILE A 264 3.14 -9.46 29.15
C ILE A 264 2.02 -8.66 28.45
N LEU A 265 2.22 -7.37 28.21
CA LEU A 265 1.25 -6.51 27.54
C LEU A 265 1.04 -6.86 26.05
N THR A 266 2.06 -7.36 25.35
CA THR A 266 1.92 -7.88 23.98
C THR A 266 1.23 -9.25 23.93
N GLN A 267 0.93 -9.86 25.07
CA GLN A 267 0.38 -11.20 25.20
C GLN A 267 1.27 -12.30 24.59
N GLU A 268 2.56 -12.02 24.41
CA GLU A 268 3.50 -12.99 23.86
C GLU A 268 4.11 -13.80 25.00
N ASN A 269 3.73 -15.07 25.11
CA ASN A 269 4.32 -16.00 26.08
C ASN A 269 4.28 -15.48 27.54
N TRP A 270 3.24 -14.70 27.87
CA TRP A 270 3.05 -14.06 29.18
C TRP A 270 2.75 -15.06 30.30
N ASN A 271 2.10 -16.17 29.94
CA ASN A 271 1.78 -17.29 30.82
C ASN A 271 3.06 -17.93 31.40
N GLN A 272 4.13 -18.03 30.61
CA GLN A 272 5.41 -18.54 31.12
C GLN A 272 5.99 -17.61 32.19
N VAL A 273 5.98 -16.29 31.97
CA VAL A 273 6.48 -15.30 32.95
C VAL A 273 5.64 -15.34 34.24
N MET A 274 4.33 -15.55 34.12
CA MET A 274 3.45 -15.75 35.27
C MET A 274 3.80 -17.03 36.04
N TYR A 275 3.98 -18.16 35.35
CA TYR A 275 4.35 -19.42 35.98
C TYR A 275 5.70 -19.34 36.68
N ASP A 276 6.69 -18.67 36.07
CA ASP A 276 7.98 -18.38 36.69
C ASP A 276 7.80 -17.55 37.96
N GLY A 277 6.96 -16.52 37.93
CA GLY A 277 6.62 -15.71 39.11
C GLY A 277 5.96 -16.52 40.23
N MET A 278 5.02 -17.40 39.87
CA MET A 278 4.35 -18.29 40.82
C MET A 278 5.31 -19.31 41.43
N ARG A 279 6.22 -19.87 40.62
CA ARG A 279 7.24 -20.82 41.06
C ARG A 279 8.27 -20.16 41.98
N ALA A 280 8.65 -18.92 41.67
CA ALA A 280 9.66 -18.17 42.42
C ALA A 280 9.16 -17.61 43.76
N THR A 281 7.85 -17.48 43.94
CA THR A 281 7.26 -16.92 45.16
C THR A 281 6.13 -17.78 45.71
N ASN A 282 4.91 -17.59 45.23
CA ASN A 282 3.73 -18.38 45.61
C ASN A 282 2.66 -18.29 44.52
N LYS A 283 1.63 -19.14 44.60
CA LYS A 283 0.54 -19.17 43.62
C LYS A 283 -0.23 -17.84 43.52
N TRP A 284 -0.24 -17.02 44.58
CA TRP A 284 -0.89 -15.71 44.60
C TRP A 284 -0.19 -14.66 43.74
N ALA A 285 1.08 -14.86 43.39
CA ALA A 285 1.78 -14.02 42.42
C ALA A 285 1.05 -13.92 41.07
N ALA A 286 0.23 -14.92 40.71
CA ALA A 286 -0.63 -14.86 39.53
C ALA A 286 -1.50 -13.60 39.49
N LEU A 287 -1.93 -13.08 40.64
CA LEU A 287 -2.75 -11.86 40.73
C LEU A 287 -2.04 -10.64 40.14
N TYR A 288 -0.72 -10.51 40.35
CA TYR A 288 0.06 -9.42 39.75
C TYR A 288 -0.02 -9.48 38.22
N PHE A 289 0.18 -10.67 37.63
CA PHE A 289 0.18 -10.86 36.18
C PHE A 289 -1.22 -10.71 35.58
N ILE A 290 -2.24 -11.24 36.25
CA ILE A 290 -3.65 -11.10 35.83
C ILE A 290 -4.09 -9.63 35.91
N ALA A 291 -3.73 -8.90 36.98
CA ALA A 291 -4.04 -7.49 37.12
C ALA A 291 -3.31 -6.65 36.07
N LEU A 292 -2.02 -6.90 35.85
CA LEU A 292 -1.23 -6.27 34.79
C LEU A 292 -1.87 -6.52 33.42
N MET A 293 -2.32 -7.75 33.15
CA MET A 293 -2.94 -8.09 31.88
C MET A 293 -4.30 -7.40 31.69
N ALA A 294 -5.16 -7.46 32.71
CA ALA A 294 -6.51 -6.89 32.64
C ALA A 294 -6.48 -5.37 32.51
N VAL A 295 -5.74 -4.70 33.39
CA VAL A 295 -5.63 -3.23 33.38
C VAL A 295 -4.83 -2.76 32.16
N GLY A 296 -3.72 -3.43 31.86
CA GLY A 296 -2.88 -3.09 30.73
C GLY A 296 -3.59 -3.23 29.39
N TYR A 297 -4.36 -4.30 29.19
CA TYR A 297 -5.16 -4.48 27.98
C TYR A 297 -6.27 -3.42 27.88
N TYR A 298 -6.91 -3.07 28.99
CA TYR A 298 -7.90 -1.99 29.01
C TYR A 298 -7.28 -0.65 28.59
N VAL A 299 -6.10 -0.31 29.13
CA VAL A 299 -5.35 0.89 28.74
C VAL A 299 -4.98 0.85 27.25
N LEU A 300 -4.45 -0.27 26.75
CA LEU A 300 -4.08 -0.43 25.34
C LEU A 300 -5.28 -0.35 24.40
N PHE A 301 -6.42 -0.97 24.76
CA PHE A 301 -7.63 -0.94 23.95
C PHE A 301 -8.21 0.47 23.86
N ASN A 302 -8.28 1.18 24.99
CA ASN A 302 -8.73 2.58 25.00
C ASN A 302 -7.78 3.50 24.21
N LEU A 303 -6.48 3.24 24.28
CA LEU A 303 -5.48 3.93 23.45
C LEU A 303 -5.73 3.68 21.96
N LEU A 304 -5.94 2.42 21.55
CA LEU A 304 -6.21 2.07 20.15
C LEU A 304 -7.47 2.75 19.63
N VAL A 305 -8.55 2.74 20.42
CA VAL A 305 -9.81 3.40 20.06
C VAL A 305 -9.62 4.91 19.95
N ALA A 306 -8.93 5.55 20.91
CA ALA A 306 -8.67 6.98 20.89
C ALA A 306 -7.88 7.40 19.63
N VAL A 307 -6.78 6.69 19.33
CA VAL A 307 -5.95 6.96 18.13
C VAL A 307 -6.76 6.75 16.84
N LEU A 308 -7.59 5.71 16.79
CA LEU A 308 -8.43 5.42 15.63
C LEU A 308 -9.51 6.50 15.42
N VAL A 309 -10.15 6.97 16.49
CA VAL A 309 -11.11 8.08 16.43
C VAL A 309 -10.44 9.36 15.98
N GLU A 310 -9.28 9.71 16.54
CA GLU A 310 -8.52 10.90 16.16
C GLU A 310 -8.11 10.84 14.68
N GLY A 311 -7.64 9.67 14.22
CA GLY A 311 -7.29 9.44 12.82
C GLY A 311 -8.45 9.58 11.84
N PHE A 312 -9.68 9.22 12.24
CA PHE A 312 -10.88 9.44 11.43
C PHE A 312 -11.36 10.89 11.43
N THR A 313 -11.17 11.63 12.53
CA THR A 313 -11.52 13.05 12.62
C THR A 313 -10.58 13.96 11.82
N ASP A 314 -9.27 13.66 11.79
CA ASP A 314 -8.27 14.49 11.08
C ASP A 314 -8.27 14.23 9.56
N SER A 315 -8.75 13.06 9.13
CA SER A 315 -8.96 12.73 7.70
C SER A 315 -10.18 13.45 7.09
N GLY A 316 -10.97 14.17 7.89
CA GLY A 316 -12.22 14.82 7.51
C GLY A 316 -12.09 16.25 6.95
N GLN A 317 -10.90 16.85 6.97
CA GLN A 317 -10.67 18.11 6.25
C GLN A 317 -10.03 17.81 4.89
N PRO A 318 -10.80 17.91 3.78
CA PRO A 318 -10.19 17.93 2.46
C PRO A 318 -9.39 19.22 2.37
N GLU A 319 -8.09 19.16 2.61
CA GLU A 319 -7.19 20.04 1.87
C GLU A 319 -7.49 19.77 0.40
N ALA A 320 -8.14 20.75 -0.22
CA ALA A 320 -8.46 20.74 -1.63
C ALA A 320 -7.15 20.59 -2.40
N SER A 321 -6.77 19.33 -2.65
CA SER A 321 -5.68 18.99 -3.54
C SER A 321 -5.94 19.74 -4.85
N PRO A 322 -4.98 20.50 -5.40
CA PRO A 322 -5.13 21.21 -6.67
C PRO A 322 -5.15 20.23 -7.87
N ARG A 323 -5.68 19.02 -7.68
CA ARG A 323 -5.75 17.94 -8.66
C ARG A 323 -6.95 18.03 -9.61
N ASN A 324 -7.83 19.02 -9.42
CA ASN A 324 -9.01 19.22 -10.28
C ASN A 324 -8.91 20.40 -11.27
N LYS A 325 -7.71 20.92 -11.56
CA LYS A 325 -7.51 21.94 -12.62
C LYS A 325 -6.84 21.43 -13.91
N GLN A 326 -6.50 20.15 -14.00
CA GLN A 326 -5.96 19.55 -15.24
C GLN A 326 -6.94 18.64 -16.00
N GLU A 327 -8.14 18.37 -15.46
CA GLU A 327 -9.16 17.56 -16.16
C GLU A 327 -10.19 18.38 -16.97
N SER A 328 -10.14 19.72 -16.91
CA SER A 328 -11.08 20.58 -17.66
C SER A 328 -10.52 21.15 -18.98
N ALA A 329 -9.31 20.77 -19.41
CA ALA A 329 -8.68 21.29 -20.63
C ALA A 329 -8.39 20.22 -21.71
N GLY A 330 -8.95 19.01 -21.58
CA GLY A 330 -8.71 17.87 -22.48
C GLY A 330 -9.91 17.44 -23.33
N LYS A 331 -10.98 18.25 -23.42
CA LYS A 331 -12.14 17.96 -24.28
C LYS A 331 -12.08 18.84 -25.52
N ASN A 332 -11.25 18.46 -26.49
CA ASN A 332 -11.38 18.77 -27.92
C ASN A 332 -10.25 18.06 -28.68
N ALA A 333 -10.27 16.73 -28.68
CA ALA A 333 -9.58 15.93 -29.67
C ALA A 333 -10.66 15.13 -30.42
N PRO A 334 -10.72 15.17 -31.76
CA PRO A 334 -11.66 14.34 -32.49
C PRO A 334 -11.28 12.88 -32.23
N ASP A 335 -12.22 12.17 -31.64
CA ASP A 335 -12.09 10.79 -31.19
C ASP A 335 -11.89 9.87 -32.40
N ARG A 336 -10.64 9.50 -32.69
CA ARG A 336 -10.24 8.56 -33.76
C ARG A 336 -10.92 7.18 -33.61
N LYS A 337 -11.62 6.94 -32.50
CA LYS A 337 -12.42 5.73 -32.20
C LYS A 337 -13.82 5.75 -32.81
N ARG A 338 -14.38 6.91 -33.19
CA ARG A 338 -15.73 6.98 -33.80
C ARG A 338 -15.80 6.47 -35.23
N THR A 339 -14.70 6.47 -35.98
CA THR A 339 -14.66 5.97 -37.37
C THR A 339 -14.44 4.46 -37.43
N PHE A 340 -13.79 3.86 -36.42
CA PHE A 340 -13.65 2.39 -36.33
C PHE A 340 -14.95 1.70 -35.88
N MET A 341 -15.79 2.42 -35.13
CA MET A 341 -17.06 1.91 -34.60
C MET A 341 -18.16 1.77 -35.68
N LYS A 342 -18.04 2.48 -36.81
CA LYS A 342 -19.00 2.43 -37.93
C LYS A 342 -18.76 1.31 -38.95
N ILE A 343 -17.64 0.59 -38.86
CA ILE A 343 -17.34 -0.55 -39.76
C ILE A 343 -17.64 -1.90 -39.08
N THR A 344 -17.86 -1.93 -37.76
CA THR A 344 -18.05 -3.19 -37.00
C THR A 344 -19.51 -3.64 -36.86
N GLU A 345 -20.46 -2.94 -37.50
CA GLU A 345 -21.89 -3.03 -37.19
C GLU A 345 -22.67 -4.08 -38.02
N THR A 346 -22.01 -4.87 -38.89
CA THR A 346 -22.71 -5.84 -39.76
C THR A 346 -22.40 -7.32 -39.47
N ARG A 347 -21.55 -7.65 -38.49
CA ARG A 347 -21.30 -9.04 -38.03
C ARG A 347 -21.06 -9.21 -36.53
N SER A 348 -21.33 -8.19 -35.72
CA SER A 348 -21.09 -8.21 -34.26
C SER A 348 -22.07 -9.09 -33.47
N ASP A 349 -23.20 -9.46 -34.07
CA ASP A 349 -24.27 -10.09 -33.32
C ASP A 349 -24.24 -11.61 -33.40
N TRP A 350 -23.27 -12.22 -34.11
CA TRP A 350 -23.19 -13.67 -34.27
C TRP A 350 -22.41 -14.31 -33.12
N SER A 351 -22.97 -15.34 -32.48
CA SER A 351 -22.22 -16.15 -31.53
C SER A 351 -21.36 -17.18 -32.27
N LEU A 352 -20.06 -17.23 -31.95
CA LEU A 352 -19.06 -18.15 -32.54
C LEU A 352 -18.97 -18.10 -34.09
N PHE A 353 -19.42 -17.01 -34.72
CA PHE A 353 -19.55 -16.90 -36.19
C PHE A 353 -20.45 -17.98 -36.86
N LEU A 354 -21.12 -18.84 -36.08
CA LEU A 354 -22.04 -19.87 -36.57
C LEU A 354 -23.52 -19.56 -36.26
N PHE A 355 -23.81 -18.86 -35.15
CA PHE A 355 -25.17 -18.67 -34.66
C PHE A 355 -25.67 -17.24 -34.89
N SER A 356 -26.47 -17.05 -35.94
CA SER A 356 -27.25 -15.82 -36.18
C SER A 356 -28.16 -15.47 -34.97
N PRO A 357 -28.40 -14.18 -34.66
CA PRO A 357 -29.38 -13.72 -33.67
C PRO A 357 -30.80 -14.30 -33.84
N SER A 358 -31.15 -14.74 -35.05
CA SER A 358 -32.46 -15.32 -35.38
C SER A 358 -32.55 -16.84 -35.14
N ASN A 359 -31.46 -17.51 -34.72
CA ASN A 359 -31.46 -18.97 -34.56
C ASN A 359 -32.28 -19.40 -33.32
N ARG A 360 -33.18 -20.38 -33.50
CA ARG A 360 -34.06 -20.91 -32.44
C ARG A 360 -33.27 -21.46 -31.26
N LEU A 361 -32.13 -22.12 -31.51
CA LEU A 361 -31.27 -22.69 -30.47
C LEU A 361 -30.67 -21.62 -29.57
N ARG A 362 -30.20 -20.50 -30.13
CA ARG A 362 -29.63 -19.41 -29.33
C ARG A 362 -30.70 -18.72 -28.49
N ARG A 363 -31.90 -18.50 -29.05
CA ARG A 363 -33.03 -17.91 -28.32
C ARG A 363 -33.51 -18.83 -27.20
N LEU A 364 -33.55 -20.13 -27.43
CA LEU A 364 -33.87 -21.13 -26.40
C LEU A 364 -32.82 -21.12 -25.28
N LEU A 365 -31.54 -21.14 -25.62
CA LEU A 365 -30.45 -21.11 -24.63
C LEU A 365 -30.39 -19.79 -23.86
N LEU A 366 -30.70 -18.66 -24.50
CA LEU A 366 -30.90 -17.39 -23.81
C LEU A 366 -32.06 -17.47 -22.81
N ALA A 367 -33.22 -17.99 -23.25
CA ALA A 367 -34.38 -18.15 -22.38
C ALA A 367 -34.10 -19.11 -21.20
N VAL A 368 -33.31 -20.16 -21.40
CA VAL A 368 -32.88 -21.09 -20.35
C VAL A 368 -31.89 -20.43 -19.40
N CYS A 369 -30.88 -19.71 -19.90
CA CYS A 369 -29.89 -19.04 -19.07
C CYS A 369 -30.46 -17.86 -18.26
N GLU A 370 -31.50 -17.19 -18.77
CA GLU A 370 -32.21 -16.10 -18.07
C GLU A 370 -33.26 -16.64 -17.10
N HIS A 371 -33.57 -17.94 -17.13
CA HIS A 371 -34.59 -18.52 -16.26
C HIS A 371 -34.14 -18.48 -14.79
N LYS A 372 -35.02 -18.04 -13.88
CA LYS A 372 -34.73 -17.90 -12.44
C LYS A 372 -34.20 -19.19 -11.78
N TYR A 373 -34.65 -20.36 -12.24
CA TYR A 373 -34.18 -21.66 -11.73
C TYR A 373 -32.81 -22.10 -12.24
N PHE A 374 -32.31 -21.54 -13.35
CA PHE A 374 -30.99 -21.89 -13.87
C PHE A 374 -29.88 -21.55 -12.87
N ASP A 375 -30.00 -20.38 -12.23
CA ASP A 375 -29.06 -19.93 -11.21
C ASP A 375 -29.11 -20.78 -9.94
N TYR A 376 -30.30 -21.20 -9.51
CA TYR A 376 -30.46 -22.12 -8.39
C TYR A 376 -29.90 -23.51 -8.69
N ALA A 377 -30.09 -24.03 -9.90
CA ALA A 377 -29.55 -25.32 -10.32
C ALA A 377 -28.02 -25.31 -10.32
N VAL A 378 -27.40 -24.26 -10.88
CA VAL A 378 -25.95 -24.09 -10.85
C VAL A 378 -25.43 -23.95 -9.42
N LEU A 379 -26.10 -23.16 -8.56
CA LEU A 379 -25.74 -23.02 -7.16
C LEU A 379 -25.80 -24.35 -6.42
N PHE A 380 -26.81 -25.17 -6.69
CA PHE A 380 -26.93 -26.52 -6.14
C PHE A 380 -25.78 -27.43 -6.58
N CYS A 381 -25.39 -27.39 -7.86
CA CYS A 381 -24.20 -28.11 -8.34
C CYS A 381 -22.90 -27.61 -7.67
N ILE A 382 -22.77 -26.31 -7.41
CA ILE A 382 -21.63 -25.75 -6.66
C ILE A 382 -21.64 -26.29 -5.23
N LEU A 383 -22.79 -26.34 -4.57
CA LEU A 383 -22.92 -26.88 -3.21
C LEU A 383 -22.50 -28.36 -3.16
N ILE A 384 -23.01 -29.19 -4.07
CA ILE A 384 -22.59 -30.60 -4.18
C ILE A 384 -21.09 -30.68 -4.43
N SER A 385 -20.54 -29.84 -5.31
CA SER A 385 -19.09 -29.82 -5.56
C SER A 385 -18.27 -29.45 -4.32
N CYS A 386 -18.80 -28.62 -3.42
CA CYS A 386 -18.13 -28.28 -2.16
C CYS A 386 -18.19 -29.46 -1.19
N VAL A 387 -19.33 -30.15 -1.12
CA VAL A 387 -19.48 -31.36 -0.28
C VAL A 387 -18.51 -32.45 -0.76
N VAL A 388 -18.45 -32.72 -2.07
CA VAL A 388 -17.52 -33.71 -2.64
C VAL A 388 -16.06 -33.35 -2.35
N LEU A 389 -15.71 -32.05 -2.32
CA LEU A 389 -14.37 -31.60 -1.95
C LEU A 389 -14.05 -31.88 -0.47
N VAL A 390 -15.01 -31.66 0.43
CA VAL A 390 -14.84 -31.93 1.86
C VAL A 390 -14.71 -33.43 2.15
N LEU A 391 -15.36 -34.28 1.36
CA LEU A 391 -15.25 -35.74 1.46
C LEU A 391 -13.89 -36.30 1.01
N GLU A 392 -13.01 -35.48 0.41
CA GLU A 392 -11.67 -35.91 0.00
C GLU A 392 -10.71 -35.92 1.21
N GLU A 393 -10.61 -37.06 1.88
CA GLU A 393 -9.66 -37.31 2.98
C GLU A 393 -8.28 -37.82 2.48
N PRO A 394 -7.17 -37.57 3.21
CA PRO A 394 -5.84 -38.04 2.80
C PRO A 394 -5.67 -39.56 2.72
N ASN A 395 -6.39 -40.33 3.56
CA ASN A 395 -6.30 -41.79 3.60
C ASN A 395 -7.68 -42.40 3.32
N ILE A 396 -8.01 -42.50 2.04
CA ILE A 396 -9.33 -42.93 1.57
C ILE A 396 -9.25 -44.31 0.91
N ASP A 397 -10.24 -45.15 1.20
CA ASP A 397 -10.40 -46.46 0.55
C ASP A 397 -10.61 -46.31 -0.97
N HIS A 398 -10.13 -47.27 -1.74
CA HIS A 398 -10.15 -47.27 -3.20
C HIS A 398 -11.58 -47.12 -3.76
N GLN A 399 -12.58 -47.74 -3.13
CA GLN A 399 -13.98 -47.62 -3.57
C GLN A 399 -14.53 -46.19 -3.37
N LYS A 400 -14.29 -45.61 -2.20
CA LYS A 400 -14.70 -44.22 -1.92
C LYS A 400 -13.99 -43.23 -2.84
N ARG A 401 -12.70 -43.49 -3.14
CA ARG A 401 -11.94 -42.68 -4.11
C ARG A 401 -12.57 -42.69 -5.50
N GLN A 402 -12.94 -43.87 -6.00
CA GLN A 402 -13.61 -44.01 -7.29
C GLN A 402 -14.94 -43.25 -7.34
N ILE A 403 -15.76 -43.33 -6.28
CA ILE A 403 -17.03 -42.61 -6.20
C ILE A 403 -16.82 -41.10 -6.27
N ILE A 404 -15.81 -40.58 -5.53
CA ILE A 404 -15.47 -39.15 -5.54
C ILE A 404 -14.98 -38.72 -6.92
N ASP A 405 -14.09 -39.49 -7.56
CA ASP A 405 -13.57 -39.16 -8.89
C ASP A 405 -14.69 -39.16 -9.95
N ILE A 406 -15.63 -40.11 -9.89
CA ILE A 406 -16.83 -40.13 -10.75
C ILE A 406 -17.71 -38.91 -10.50
N ALA A 407 -18.00 -38.59 -9.24
CA ALA A 407 -18.81 -37.43 -8.88
C ALA A 407 -18.16 -36.12 -9.37
N MET A 408 -16.84 -35.98 -9.23
CA MET A 408 -16.09 -34.84 -9.74
C MET A 408 -16.11 -34.75 -11.27
N PHE A 409 -16.07 -35.88 -11.98
CA PHE A 409 -16.17 -35.92 -13.43
C PHE A 409 -17.57 -35.46 -13.90
N ILE A 410 -18.64 -35.97 -13.28
CA ILE A 410 -20.03 -35.56 -13.57
C ILE A 410 -20.19 -34.04 -13.36
N LEU A 411 -19.71 -33.52 -12.23
CA LEU A 411 -19.76 -32.08 -11.95
C LEU A 411 -18.98 -31.27 -12.98
N THR A 412 -17.82 -31.76 -13.43
CA THR A 412 -17.02 -31.10 -14.48
C THR A 412 -17.79 -31.01 -15.80
N ILE A 413 -18.50 -32.07 -16.19
CA ILE A 413 -19.39 -32.06 -17.37
C ILE A 413 -20.51 -31.03 -17.19
N MET A 414 -21.21 -31.04 -16.06
CA MET A 414 -22.30 -30.10 -15.77
C MET A 414 -21.86 -28.64 -15.89
N PHE A 415 -20.70 -28.30 -15.35
CA PHE A 415 -20.15 -26.94 -15.46
C PHE A 415 -19.64 -26.60 -16.86
N SER A 416 -19.21 -27.59 -17.63
CA SER A 416 -18.83 -27.41 -19.03
C SER A 416 -20.05 -27.13 -19.91
N LEU A 417 -21.16 -27.82 -19.65
CA LEU A 417 -22.44 -27.55 -20.30
C LEU A 417 -22.94 -26.15 -19.95
N GLU A 418 -22.84 -25.74 -18.68
CA GLU A 418 -23.15 -24.36 -18.26
C GLU A 418 -22.33 -23.33 -19.05
N MET A 419 -21.01 -23.52 -19.13
CA MET A 419 -20.11 -22.65 -19.88
C MET A 419 -20.48 -22.61 -21.37
N LEU A 420 -20.72 -23.77 -22.00
CA LEU A 420 -21.09 -23.87 -23.40
C LEU A 420 -22.41 -23.15 -23.70
N MET A 421 -23.44 -23.36 -22.86
CA MET A 421 -24.73 -22.68 -22.97
C MET A 421 -24.55 -21.15 -22.94
N LYS A 422 -23.73 -20.64 -22.02
CA LYS A 422 -23.44 -19.20 -21.91
C LYS A 422 -22.67 -18.63 -23.09
N ILE A 423 -21.71 -19.38 -23.63
CA ILE A 423 -20.95 -18.97 -24.82
C ILE A 423 -21.88 -18.88 -26.04
N VAL A 424 -22.77 -19.86 -26.23
CA VAL A 424 -23.74 -19.84 -27.33
C VAL A 424 -24.76 -18.70 -27.16
N ALA A 425 -25.23 -18.48 -25.93
CA ALA A 425 -26.19 -17.42 -25.61
C ALA A 425 -25.63 -15.99 -25.82
N HIS A 426 -24.50 -15.68 -25.18
CA HIS A 426 -23.94 -14.32 -25.12
C HIS A 426 -22.87 -14.01 -26.18
N GLY A 427 -22.38 -15.02 -26.90
CA GLY A 427 -21.25 -14.86 -27.83
C GLY A 427 -19.88 -15.01 -27.15
N PHE A 428 -18.87 -15.37 -27.95
CA PHE A 428 -17.53 -15.74 -27.46
C PHE A 428 -16.53 -14.57 -27.34
N VAL A 429 -16.30 -13.79 -28.41
CA VAL A 429 -15.28 -12.70 -28.44
C VAL A 429 -15.79 -11.34 -28.95
N LEU A 430 -16.61 -11.31 -30.03
CA LEU A 430 -17.11 -10.06 -30.62
C LEU A 430 -18.55 -9.76 -30.22
N GLY A 431 -18.88 -8.47 -30.07
CA GLY A 431 -20.21 -7.96 -29.67
C GLY A 431 -20.24 -7.21 -28.32
N PRO A 432 -21.29 -6.41 -28.03
CA PRO A 432 -21.56 -5.90 -26.70
C PRO A 432 -22.15 -7.02 -25.81
N GLY A 433 -21.57 -7.29 -24.63
CA GLY A 433 -22.10 -8.30 -23.67
C GLY A 433 -21.55 -9.73 -23.79
N THR A 434 -20.43 -9.91 -24.50
CA THR A 434 -19.76 -11.20 -24.73
C THR A 434 -19.25 -11.90 -23.45
N TYR A 435 -19.20 -13.24 -23.46
CA TYR A 435 -18.68 -14.07 -22.35
C TYR A 435 -17.32 -13.60 -21.80
N LEU A 436 -16.32 -13.38 -22.66
CA LEU A 436 -14.95 -13.00 -22.24
C LEU A 436 -14.82 -11.57 -21.72
N LYS A 437 -15.82 -10.70 -21.92
CA LYS A 437 -15.78 -9.32 -21.39
C LYS A 437 -16.17 -9.22 -19.92
N ASP A 438 -16.91 -10.20 -19.40
CA ASP A 438 -17.23 -10.28 -17.98
C ASP A 438 -16.13 -11.05 -17.24
N SER A 439 -15.42 -10.36 -16.34
CA SER A 439 -14.34 -10.95 -15.55
C SER A 439 -14.79 -12.17 -14.73
N TRP A 440 -16.06 -12.23 -14.33
CA TRP A 440 -16.60 -13.37 -13.58
C TRP A 440 -16.88 -14.59 -14.46
N ASN A 441 -17.34 -14.39 -15.70
CA ASN A 441 -17.43 -15.45 -16.70
C ASN A 441 -16.04 -16.01 -17.03
N VAL A 442 -15.03 -15.15 -17.16
CA VAL A 442 -13.65 -15.57 -17.41
C VAL A 442 -13.12 -16.41 -16.23
N LEU A 443 -13.38 -16.00 -14.99
CA LEU A 443 -13.01 -16.79 -13.80
C LEU A 443 -13.68 -18.17 -13.80
N ASP A 444 -15.00 -18.24 -14.02
CA ASP A 444 -15.73 -19.52 -14.11
C ASP A 444 -15.15 -20.40 -15.23
N GLY A 445 -14.85 -19.83 -16.39
CA GLY A 445 -14.26 -20.53 -17.54
C GLY A 445 -12.86 -21.08 -17.25
N ILE A 446 -11.99 -20.29 -16.61
CA ILE A 446 -10.66 -20.73 -16.18
C ILE A 446 -10.78 -21.92 -15.21
N LEU A 447 -11.74 -21.89 -14.29
CA LEU A 447 -11.95 -23.00 -13.35
C LEU A 447 -12.47 -24.27 -14.05
N VAL A 448 -13.26 -24.14 -15.11
CA VAL A 448 -13.68 -25.28 -15.94
C VAL A 448 -12.48 -25.86 -16.69
N LEU A 449 -11.62 -25.01 -17.27
CA LEU A 449 -10.38 -25.44 -17.93
C LEU A 449 -9.45 -26.20 -16.97
N PHE A 450 -9.22 -25.70 -15.76
CA PHE A 450 -8.42 -26.41 -14.76
C PHE A 450 -9.03 -27.76 -14.37
N SER A 451 -10.36 -27.87 -14.33
CA SER A 451 -11.03 -29.13 -14.04
C SER A 451 -10.83 -30.15 -15.16
N TRP A 452 -10.82 -29.73 -16.43
CA TRP A 452 -10.47 -30.61 -17.55
C TRP A 452 -9.00 -31.00 -17.59
N ILE A 453 -8.09 -30.09 -17.24
CA ILE A 453 -6.66 -30.39 -17.14
C ILE A 453 -6.44 -31.50 -16.10
N ASP A 454 -7.06 -31.40 -14.92
CA ASP A 454 -6.99 -32.43 -13.87
C ASP A 454 -7.52 -33.80 -14.36
N VAL A 455 -8.65 -33.81 -15.09
CA VAL A 455 -9.20 -35.03 -15.71
C VAL A 455 -8.23 -35.62 -16.74
N ILE A 456 -7.68 -34.81 -17.65
CA ILE A 456 -6.74 -35.27 -18.68
C ILE A 456 -5.48 -35.87 -18.04
N ILE A 457 -4.97 -35.26 -16.98
CA ILE A 457 -3.81 -35.78 -16.23
C ILE A 457 -4.16 -37.12 -15.57
N ALA A 458 -5.34 -37.24 -14.96
CA ALA A 458 -5.77 -38.47 -14.31
C ALA A 458 -5.85 -39.67 -15.28
N TYR A 459 -6.15 -39.43 -16.55
CA TYR A 459 -6.22 -40.46 -17.59
C TYR A 459 -4.96 -40.59 -18.45
N SER A 460 -3.89 -39.82 -18.18
CA SER A 460 -2.64 -39.89 -18.95
C SER A 460 -1.70 -40.97 -18.41
N PRO A 461 -1.41 -42.04 -19.17
CA PRO A 461 -0.59 -43.16 -18.68
C PRO A 461 0.92 -42.89 -18.65
N ALA A 462 1.40 -41.75 -19.16
CA ALA A 462 2.82 -41.54 -19.49
C ALA A 462 3.44 -40.27 -18.88
N THR A 463 3.17 -39.98 -17.60
CA THR A 463 3.72 -38.80 -16.94
C THR A 463 4.89 -39.12 -16.03
N ALA A 464 6.07 -38.51 -16.30
CA ALA A 464 7.26 -38.66 -15.47
C ALA A 464 7.05 -38.14 -14.03
N PRO A 465 7.66 -38.76 -13.01
CA PRO A 465 7.41 -38.47 -11.59
C PRO A 465 7.74 -37.04 -11.16
N GLU A 466 8.66 -36.36 -11.85
CA GLU A 466 8.97 -34.94 -11.60
C GLU A 466 7.82 -34.01 -12.00
N VAL A 467 7.09 -34.36 -13.07
CA VAL A 467 5.95 -33.57 -13.56
C VAL A 467 4.70 -33.80 -12.68
N LEU A 468 4.60 -34.96 -12.02
CA LEU A 468 3.54 -35.26 -11.05
C LEU A 468 3.52 -34.27 -9.87
N GLY A 469 4.67 -33.71 -9.48
CA GLY A 469 4.77 -32.67 -8.45
C GLY A 469 4.07 -31.37 -8.87
N ALA A 470 4.32 -30.90 -10.09
CA ALA A 470 3.64 -29.73 -10.67
C ALA A 470 2.13 -29.99 -10.85
N PHE A 471 1.73 -31.23 -11.13
CA PHE A 471 0.32 -31.60 -11.27
C PHE A 471 -0.48 -31.64 -9.96
N LYS A 472 0.18 -31.76 -8.80
CA LYS A 472 -0.47 -31.54 -7.49
C LYS A 472 -1.04 -30.13 -7.35
N VAL A 473 -0.45 -29.14 -8.02
CA VAL A 473 -0.96 -27.75 -8.01
C VAL A 473 -2.30 -27.67 -8.73
N PHE A 474 -2.46 -28.29 -9.91
CA PHE A 474 -3.74 -28.31 -10.63
C PHE A 474 -4.83 -29.04 -9.86
N ARG A 475 -4.46 -30.15 -9.21
CA ARG A 475 -5.33 -30.81 -8.24
C ARG A 475 -5.75 -29.85 -7.13
N ALA A 476 -4.84 -29.09 -6.53
CA ALA A 476 -5.18 -28.10 -5.50
C ALA A 476 -6.08 -26.96 -6.00
N LEU A 477 -6.03 -26.58 -7.28
CA LEU A 477 -6.90 -25.54 -7.86
C LEU A 477 -8.40 -25.92 -7.83
N ARG A 478 -8.75 -27.20 -7.64
CA ARG A 478 -10.14 -27.63 -7.41
C ARG A 478 -10.75 -26.99 -6.15
N THR A 479 -9.92 -26.58 -5.19
CA THR A 479 -10.34 -25.84 -3.98
C THR A 479 -10.88 -24.45 -4.29
N LEU A 480 -10.67 -23.94 -5.51
CA LEU A 480 -11.21 -22.66 -5.96
C LEU A 480 -12.65 -22.75 -6.50
N ARG A 481 -13.21 -23.96 -6.67
CA ARG A 481 -14.61 -24.15 -7.12
C ARG A 481 -15.66 -23.38 -6.29
N PRO A 482 -15.54 -23.23 -4.96
CA PRO A 482 -16.42 -22.37 -4.17
C PRO A 482 -16.41 -20.90 -4.61
N LEU A 483 -15.35 -20.40 -5.26
CA LEU A 483 -15.29 -19.01 -5.76
C LEU A 483 -16.34 -18.72 -6.83
N ARG A 484 -16.84 -19.75 -7.53
CA ARG A 484 -17.95 -19.61 -8.50
C ARG A 484 -19.22 -19.06 -7.85
N MET A 485 -19.39 -19.27 -6.54
CA MET A 485 -20.50 -18.70 -5.76
C MET A 485 -20.45 -17.18 -5.72
N ILE A 486 -19.27 -16.55 -5.77
CA ILE A 486 -19.13 -15.09 -5.75
C ILE A 486 -19.93 -14.47 -6.88
N ARG A 487 -19.94 -15.09 -8.06
CA ARG A 487 -20.75 -14.60 -9.17
C ARG A 487 -22.25 -14.67 -8.90
N ARG A 488 -22.70 -15.68 -8.16
CA ARG A 488 -24.12 -15.98 -7.95
C ARG A 488 -24.71 -15.24 -6.75
N ALA A 489 -23.88 -14.82 -5.80
CA ALA A 489 -24.27 -14.02 -4.64
C ALA A 489 -23.92 -12.54 -4.85
N PRO A 490 -24.90 -11.65 -5.16
CA PRO A 490 -24.62 -10.23 -5.40
C PRO A 490 -24.01 -9.52 -4.18
N GLY A 491 -24.39 -9.92 -2.96
CA GLY A 491 -23.76 -9.42 -1.73
C GLY A 491 -22.28 -9.76 -1.65
N LEU A 492 -21.89 -10.98 -2.04
CA LEU A 492 -20.48 -11.41 -2.02
C LEU A 492 -19.66 -10.71 -3.11
N LYS A 493 -20.24 -10.43 -4.29
CA LYS A 493 -19.60 -9.59 -5.31
C LYS A 493 -19.23 -8.21 -4.76
N LEU A 494 -20.17 -7.57 -4.07
CA LEU A 494 -19.95 -6.24 -3.52
C LEU A 494 -18.83 -6.25 -2.48
N VAL A 495 -18.81 -7.23 -1.58
CA VAL A 495 -17.74 -7.40 -0.59
C VAL A 495 -16.38 -7.60 -1.27
N VAL A 496 -16.28 -8.51 -2.24
CA VAL A 496 -15.00 -8.75 -2.94
C VAL A 496 -14.55 -7.52 -3.74
N GLN A 497 -15.48 -6.82 -4.41
CA GLN A 497 -15.16 -5.60 -5.16
C GLN A 497 -14.70 -4.47 -4.25
N THR A 498 -15.35 -4.27 -3.10
CA THR A 498 -14.94 -3.27 -2.10
C THR A 498 -13.56 -3.60 -1.51
N LEU A 499 -13.27 -4.87 -1.23
CA LEU A 499 -11.94 -5.34 -0.82
C LEU A 499 -10.87 -5.12 -1.91
N LEU A 500 -11.15 -5.46 -3.17
CA LEU A 500 -10.22 -5.21 -4.28
C LEU A 500 -10.02 -3.72 -4.53
N TYR A 501 -11.07 -2.91 -4.34
CA TYR A 501 -11.00 -1.46 -4.46
C TYR A 501 -10.14 -0.85 -3.34
N SER A 502 -10.27 -1.34 -2.10
CA SER A 502 -9.44 -0.89 -0.97
C SER A 502 -8.00 -1.42 -1.06
N LEU A 503 -7.77 -2.55 -1.74
CA LEU A 503 -6.44 -3.09 -1.99
C LEU A 503 -5.63 -2.23 -2.98
N LYS A 504 -6.26 -1.57 -3.96
CA LYS A 504 -5.55 -0.70 -4.92
C LYS A 504 -4.75 0.43 -4.26
N PRO A 505 -5.34 1.29 -3.39
CA PRO A 505 -4.60 2.33 -2.69
C PRO A 505 -3.62 1.74 -1.67
N THR A 506 -3.94 0.61 -1.03
CA THR A 506 -3.06 -0.06 -0.05
C THR A 506 -1.85 -0.70 -0.72
N GLY A 507 -2.02 -1.39 -1.84
CA GLY A 507 -0.94 -1.97 -2.63
C GLY A 507 -0.03 -0.88 -3.22
N LYS A 508 -0.59 0.25 -3.65
CA LYS A 508 0.17 1.47 -3.99
C LYS A 508 0.81 2.17 -2.78
N LYS A 509 0.62 1.70 -1.55
CA LYS A 509 1.37 2.16 -0.38
C LYS A 509 2.39 1.11 0.07
N LEU A 510 2.05 -0.18 -0.05
CA LEU A 510 2.83 -1.33 0.41
C LEU A 510 3.94 -1.75 -0.57
N PHE A 511 3.68 -1.72 -1.88
CA PHE A 511 4.60 -2.20 -2.92
C PHE A 511 5.40 -1.08 -3.61
N TRP A 512 5.60 0.07 -2.94
CA TRP A 512 6.49 1.13 -3.46
C TRP A 512 7.98 0.76 -3.35
N LEU A 513 8.35 -0.34 -3.98
CA LEU A 513 9.71 -0.53 -4.46
C LEU A 513 9.80 0.15 -5.83
N PRO A 514 10.80 1.02 -6.05
CA PRO A 514 10.88 1.89 -7.21
C PRO A 514 11.05 1.26 -8.62
N PRO A 515 11.40 -0.02 -8.85
CA PRO A 515 11.64 -0.44 -10.24
C PRO A 515 10.38 -0.63 -11.10
N PHE A 516 9.16 -0.54 -10.56
CA PHE A 516 7.94 -0.92 -11.30
C PHE A 516 6.93 0.21 -11.59
N SER A 517 7.30 1.47 -11.45
CA SER A 517 6.37 2.60 -11.66
C SER A 517 6.77 3.57 -12.79
N LEU A 518 7.31 3.06 -13.90
CA LEU A 518 7.41 3.80 -15.15
C LEU A 518 6.28 3.44 -16.10
#